data_AF-A0A1B0BQL4-F1
#
_entry.id   AF-A0A1B0BQL4-F1
#
_cell.length_a   1.000
_cell.length_b   1.000
_cell.length_c   1.000
_cell.angle_alpha   90.00
_cell.angle_beta   90.00
_cell.angle_gamma   90.00
#
_symmetry.space_group_name_H-M   'P 1'
#
loop_
_entity.id
_entity.type
_entity.pdbx_description
1 polymer ?
#
loop_
_entity_poly.entity_id
_entity_poly.type
_entity_poly.pdbx_seq_one_letter_code
_entity_poly.pdbx_strand_id
1 'polypeptide(L)'
;MVISDVLFSQALRKYPQFWGLNNERISWKKNGKILADELTVTTNTTITVEDVCLKHNRIRESLVRLNKKPKEKRRTRLVAYLWYAIELGLQHAANRISNDILEYKKYLSQSS
;
A
#
# COMPACT_ATOMS: atom_id res chain seq x y z
N MET A 1 1.54 -1.92 -16.42
CA MET A 1 2.31 -2.90 -15.60
C MET A 1 1.55 -3.24 -14.32
N VAL A 2 1.59 -4.49 -13.84
CA VAL A 2 0.92 -4.91 -12.60
C VAL A 2 1.97 -5.22 -11.54
N ILE A 3 2.27 -4.26 -10.66
CA ILE A 3 3.14 -4.49 -9.51
C ILE A 3 2.31 -5.14 -8.40
N SER A 4 2.79 -6.26 -7.87
CA SER A 4 2.19 -6.95 -6.72
C SER A 4 2.09 -6.01 -5.52
N ASP A 5 0.93 -5.99 -4.85
CA ASP A 5 0.74 -5.15 -3.66
C ASP A 5 1.65 -5.55 -2.50
N VAL A 6 1.98 -6.83 -2.38
CA VAL A 6 2.90 -7.32 -1.34
C VAL A 6 4.31 -6.81 -1.61
N LEU A 7 4.82 -6.99 -2.82
CA LEU A 7 6.17 -6.56 -3.19
C LEU A 7 6.31 -5.03 -3.11
N PHE A 8 5.31 -4.31 -3.63
CA PHE A 8 5.30 -2.85 -3.57
C PHE A 8 5.26 -2.35 -2.13
N SER A 9 4.40 -2.95 -1.28
CA SER A 9 4.31 -2.59 0.13
C SER A 9 5.63 -2.82 0.88
N GLN A 10 6.28 -3.97 0.66
CA GLN A 10 7.55 -4.30 1.29
C GLN A 10 8.66 -3.33 0.87
N ALA A 11 8.77 -3.03 -0.42
CA ALA A 11 9.74 -2.07 -0.94
C ALA A 11 9.47 -0.67 -0.38
N LEU A 12 8.22 -0.20 -0.42
CA LEU A 12 7.82 1.12 0.11
C LEU A 12 8.15 1.26 1.60
N ARG A 13 7.97 0.20 2.39
CA ARG A 13 8.22 0.21 3.84
C ARG A 13 9.70 0.45 4.19
N LYS A 14 10.64 0.07 3.32
CA LYS A 14 12.08 0.29 3.55
C LYS A 14 12.52 1.74 3.41
N TYR A 15 11.68 2.58 2.79
CA TYR A 15 12.05 3.94 2.39
C TYR A 15 11.01 4.97 2.89
N PRO A 16 11.12 5.41 4.15
CA PRO A 16 10.20 6.39 4.76
C PRO A 16 10.03 7.70 3.99
N GLN A 17 11.05 8.12 3.23
CA GLN A 17 11.01 9.30 2.38
C GLN A 17 9.93 9.25 1.27
N PHE A 18 9.39 8.06 0.96
CA PHE A 18 8.31 7.90 -0.01
C PHE A 18 6.93 7.76 0.64
N TRP A 19 6.81 7.87 1.97
CA TRP A 19 5.52 7.75 2.64
C TRP A 19 4.69 9.04 2.49
N GLY A 20 5.31 10.18 2.20
CA GLY A 20 4.62 11.46 2.07
C GLY A 20 3.82 11.81 3.31
N LEU A 21 4.42 11.63 4.49
CA LEU A 21 3.86 12.06 5.77
C LEU A 21 3.67 13.59 5.75
N ASN A 22 2.68 14.10 6.49
CA ASN A 22 2.42 15.55 6.62
C ASN A 22 2.19 16.31 5.31
N ASN A 23 1.74 15.63 4.25
CA ASN A 23 1.60 16.19 2.89
C ASN A 23 2.91 16.66 2.26
N GLU A 24 4.06 16.17 2.72
CA GLU A 24 5.33 16.46 2.09
C GLU A 24 5.34 15.90 0.66
N ARG A 25 5.78 16.76 -0.27
CA ARG A 25 5.85 16.41 -1.69
C ARG A 25 7.00 15.43 -1.89
N ILE A 26 6.66 14.20 -2.25
CA ILE A 26 7.64 13.17 -2.59
C ILE A 26 8.38 13.59 -3.86
N SER A 27 9.71 13.72 -3.77
CA SER A 27 10.56 14.02 -4.93
C SER A 27 10.84 12.76 -5.74
N TRP A 28 9.82 12.30 -6.48
CA TRP A 28 9.89 11.11 -7.34
C TRP A 28 11.01 11.20 -8.37
N LYS A 29 11.24 12.38 -8.94
CA LYS A 29 12.31 12.59 -9.94
C LYS A 29 13.71 12.41 -9.36
N LYS A 30 13.93 12.78 -8.09
CA LYS A 30 15.25 12.69 -7.45
C LYS A 30 15.51 11.33 -6.82
N ASN A 31 14.48 10.80 -6.15
CA ASN A 31 14.65 9.64 -5.27
C ASN A 31 13.95 8.38 -5.80
N GLY A 32 12.95 8.51 -6.67
CA GLY A 32 12.09 7.40 -7.09
C GLY A 32 12.81 6.29 -7.83
N LYS A 33 14.01 6.55 -8.38
CA LYS A 33 14.83 5.53 -9.03
C LYS A 33 15.20 4.38 -8.09
N ILE A 34 15.50 4.67 -6.82
CA ILE A 34 15.87 3.63 -5.84
C ILE A 34 14.74 2.59 -5.71
N LEU A 35 13.49 3.05 -5.60
CA LEU A 35 12.34 2.18 -5.46
C LEU A 35 12.04 1.42 -6.77
N ALA A 36 12.23 2.07 -7.92
CA ALA A 36 12.06 1.46 -9.24
C ALA A 36 13.12 0.37 -9.52
N ASP A 37 14.39 0.61 -9.18
CA ASP A 37 15.48 -0.33 -9.35
C ASP A 37 15.27 -1.57 -8.46
N GLU A 38 14.90 -1.37 -7.19
CA GLU A 38 14.61 -2.49 -6.27
C GLU A 38 13.45 -3.35 -6.76
N LEU A 39 12.36 -2.73 -7.22
CA LEU A 39 11.21 -3.44 -7.77
C LEU A 39 11.57 -4.14 -9.09
N THR A 40 12.44 -3.55 -9.91
CA THR A 40 12.91 -4.17 -11.15
C THR A 40 13.66 -5.46 -10.86
N VAL A 41 14.62 -5.42 -9.93
CA VAL A 41 15.38 -6.61 -9.50
C VAL A 41 14.44 -7.66 -8.91
N THR A 42 13.53 -7.24 -8.03
CA THR A 42 12.63 -8.17 -7.32
C THR A 42 11.62 -8.85 -8.25
N THR A 43 11.16 -8.14 -9.29
CA THR A 43 10.14 -8.67 -10.22
C THR A 43 10.74 -9.25 -11.50
N ASN A 44 12.07 -9.16 -11.69
CA ASN A 44 12.75 -9.47 -12.93
C ASN A 44 12.08 -8.84 -14.17
N THR A 45 11.51 -7.64 -13.99
CA THR A 45 10.78 -6.91 -15.02
C THR A 45 11.10 -5.44 -14.90
N THR A 46 11.29 -4.73 -16.01
CA THR A 46 11.58 -3.29 -15.99
C THR A 46 10.44 -2.50 -15.35
N ILE A 47 10.69 -1.92 -14.17
CA ILE A 47 9.78 -1.03 -13.45
C ILE A 47 10.32 0.40 -13.61
N THR A 48 9.49 1.31 -14.10
CA THR A 48 9.89 2.72 -14.22
C THR A 48 9.52 3.53 -12.98
N VAL A 49 10.16 4.69 -12.81
CA VAL A 49 9.77 5.66 -11.76
C VAL A 49 8.31 6.10 -11.92
N GLU A 50 7.82 6.19 -13.15
CA GLU A 50 6.43 6.54 -13.45
C GLU A 50 5.48 5.44 -12.95
N ASP A 51 5.78 4.16 -13.21
CA ASP A 51 4.99 3.03 -12.70
C ASP A 51 4.87 3.06 -11.18
N VAL A 52 5.98 3.34 -10.50
CA VAL A 52 6.04 3.46 -9.03
C VAL A 52 5.18 4.62 -8.54
N CYS A 53 5.32 5.80 -9.15
CA CYS A 53 4.55 6.99 -8.80
C CYS A 53 3.04 6.76 -8.97
N LEU A 54 2.63 6.21 -10.12
CA LEU A 54 1.23 5.88 -10.42
C LEU A 54 0.67 4.87 -9.43
N LYS A 55 1.43 3.81 -9.12
CA LYS A 55 1.03 2.79 -8.15
C LYS A 55 0.88 3.39 -6.76
N HIS A 56 1.85 4.18 -6.29
CA HIS A 56 1.81 4.86 -5.00
C HIS A 56 0.56 5.75 -4.87
N ASN A 57 0.29 6.60 -5.87
CA ASN A 57 -0.85 7.51 -5.83
C ASN A 57 -2.18 6.75 -5.75
N ARG A 58 -2.35 5.70 -6.55
CA ARG A 58 -3.55 4.85 -6.51
C ARG A 58 -3.77 4.19 -5.15
N ILE A 59 -2.70 3.73 -4.49
CA ILE A 59 -2.78 3.13 -3.15
C ILE A 59 -3.20 4.21 -2.14
N ARG A 60 -2.54 5.37 -2.16
CA ARG A 60 -2.84 6.47 -1.24
C ARG A 60 -4.28 6.94 -1.38
N GLU A 61 -4.75 7.18 -2.61
CA GLU A 61 -6.15 7.53 -2.89
C GLU A 61 -7.11 6.45 -2.40
N SER A 62 -6.79 5.18 -2.62
CA SER A 62 -7.63 4.07 -2.19
C SER A 62 -7.70 3.96 -0.66
N LEU A 63 -6.60 4.19 0.05
CA LEU A 63 -6.57 4.24 1.51
C LEU A 63 -7.37 5.43 2.06
N VAL A 64 -7.21 6.62 1.47
CA VAL A 64 -8.00 7.81 1.86
C VAL A 64 -9.49 7.59 1.60
N ARG A 65 -9.85 6.97 0.48
CA ARG A 65 -11.25 6.61 0.18
C ARG A 65 -11.78 5.59 1.18
N LEU A 66 -10.99 4.57 1.52
CA LEU A 66 -11.34 3.57 2.52
C LEU A 66 -11.59 4.21 3.89
N ASN A 67 -10.76 5.19 4.26
CA ASN A 67 -10.88 5.93 5.51
C ASN A 67 -12.16 6.78 5.57
N LYS A 68 -12.55 7.41 4.45
CA LYS A 68 -13.76 8.25 4.35
C LYS A 68 -15.06 7.46 4.31
N LYS A 69 -15.03 6.22 3.82
CA LYS A 69 -16.23 5.37 3.65
C LYS A 69 -16.16 4.12 4.51
N PRO A 70 -16.33 4.24 5.84
CA PRO A 70 -16.17 3.10 6.76
C PRO A 70 -17.25 2.02 6.59
N LYS A 71 -18.41 2.35 6.01
CA LYS A 71 -19.59 1.46 5.93
C LYS A 71 -19.67 0.58 4.68
N GLU A 72 -18.69 0.65 3.77
CA GLU A 72 -18.70 -0.24 2.60
C GLU A 72 -18.44 -1.70 3.04
N LYS A 73 -19.34 -2.61 2.64
CA LYS A 73 -19.30 -4.04 3.04
C LYS A 73 -18.29 -4.90 2.27
N ARG A 74 -17.70 -4.39 1.18
CA ARG A 74 -16.75 -5.18 0.39
C ARG A 74 -15.40 -5.26 1.09
N ARG A 75 -14.83 -6.47 1.17
CA ARG A 75 -13.45 -6.69 1.63
C ARG A 75 -12.47 -5.88 0.79
N THR A 76 -11.48 -5.30 1.45
CA THR A 76 -10.42 -4.52 0.81
C THR A 76 -9.31 -5.43 0.29
N ARG A 77 -8.73 -5.07 -0.85
CA ARG A 77 -7.50 -5.70 -1.37
C ARG A 77 -6.23 -5.03 -0.81
N LEU A 78 -6.38 -4.01 0.05
CA LEU A 78 -5.28 -3.20 0.58
C LEU A 78 -4.63 -3.79 1.84
N VAL A 79 -4.80 -5.08 2.12
CA VAL A 79 -4.30 -5.74 3.34
C VAL A 79 -2.79 -5.59 3.52
N ALA A 80 -2.03 -5.58 2.42
CA ALA A 80 -0.58 -5.36 2.44
C ALA A 80 -0.19 -3.97 2.97
N TYR A 81 -1.10 -3.00 2.98
CA TYR A 81 -0.85 -1.60 3.34
C TYR A 81 -1.42 -1.21 4.70
N LEU A 82 -1.74 -2.18 5.58
CA LEU A 82 -2.17 -1.88 6.96
C LEU A 82 -1.17 -0.96 7.67
N TRP A 83 0.12 -1.28 7.60
CA TRP A 83 1.17 -0.48 8.21
C TRP A 83 1.14 0.96 7.66
N TYR A 84 0.98 1.12 6.35
CA TYR A 84 0.98 2.44 5.72
C TYR A 84 -0.25 3.26 6.12
N ALA A 85 -1.41 2.62 6.28
CA ALA A 85 -2.61 3.28 6.80
C ALA A 85 -2.39 3.80 8.24
N ILE A 86 -1.67 3.05 9.08
CA ILE A 86 -1.30 3.46 10.44
C ILE A 86 -0.36 4.66 10.39
N GLU A 87 0.72 4.59 9.61
CA GLU A 87 1.69 5.69 9.46
C GLU A 87 1.04 6.98 8.94
N LEU A 88 0.05 6.87 8.05
CA LEU A 88 -0.69 8.02 7.53
C LEU A 88 -1.76 8.55 8.51
N GLY A 89 -1.95 7.94 9.68
CA GLY A 89 -3.00 8.32 10.63
C GLY A 89 -4.42 8.03 10.14
N LEU A 90 -4.59 7.14 9.16
CA LEU A 90 -5.89 6.77 8.58
C LEU A 90 -6.58 5.70 9.43
N GLN A 91 -6.98 6.06 10.65
CA GLN A 91 -7.50 5.12 11.66
C GLN A 91 -8.70 4.27 11.18
N HIS A 92 -9.66 4.86 10.45
CA HIS A 92 -10.80 4.09 9.95
C HIS A 92 -10.38 3.09 8.87
N ALA A 93 -9.43 3.45 8.00
CA ALA A 93 -8.87 2.52 7.03
C ALA A 93 -8.09 1.38 7.72
N ALA A 94 -7.25 1.70 8.70
CA ALA A 94 -6.48 0.73 9.45
C ALA A 94 -7.38 -0.28 10.19
N ASN A 95 -8.42 0.21 10.86
CA ASN A 95 -9.40 -0.63 11.55
C ASN A 95 -10.13 -1.56 10.58
N ARG A 96 -10.54 -1.05 9.41
CA ARG A 96 -11.22 -1.86 8.40
C ARG A 96 -10.32 -2.95 7.81
N ILE A 97 -9.08 -2.62 7.47
CA ILE A 97 -8.10 -3.60 6.99
C ILE A 97 -7.85 -4.67 8.06
N SER A 98 -7.72 -4.28 9.32
CA SER A 98 -7.52 -5.20 10.44
C SER A 98 -8.70 -6.16 10.62
N ASN A 99 -9.93 -5.65 10.52
CA ASN A 99 -11.14 -6.46 10.59
C ASN A 99 -11.21 -7.47 9.43
N ASP A 100 -10.92 -7.05 8.20
CA ASP A 100 -10.91 -7.95 7.04
C ASP A 100 -9.87 -9.09 7.22
N ILE A 101 -8.70 -8.79 7.79
CA ILE A 101 -7.66 -9.79 8.10
C ILE A 101 -8.14 -10.77 9.17
N LEU A 102 -8.75 -10.28 10.24
CA LEU A 102 -9.28 -11.11 11.33
C LEU A 102 -10.41 -12.02 10.84
N GLU A 103 -11.32 -11.47 10.04
CA GLU A 103 -12.43 -12.21 9.46
C GLU A 103 -11.89 -13.34 8.57
N TYR A 104 -10.93 -13.05 7.69
CA TYR A 104 -10.28 -14.07 6.85
C TYR A 104 -9.61 -15.19 7.67
N LYS A 105 -8.90 -14.85 8.75
CA LYS A 105 -8.28 -15.84 9.64
C LYS A 105 -9.31 -16.75 10.31
N LYS A 106 -10.45 -16.20 10.75
CA LYS A 106 -11.55 -17.00 11.33
C LYS A 106 -12.11 -18.00 10.33
N TYR A 107 -12.32 -17.59 9.07
CA TYR A 107 -12.77 -18.50 8.02
C TYR A 107 -11.80 -19.67 7.82
N LEU A 108 -10.49 -19.41 7.76
CA LEU A 108 -9.50 -20.48 7.60
C LEU A 108 -9.48 -21.46 8.78
N SER A 109 -9.61 -20.97 10.01
CA SER A 109 -9.64 -21.82 11.21
C SER A 109 -10.91 -22.68 11.35
N GLN A 110 -11.99 -22.35 10.63
CA GLN A 110 -13.23 -23.14 10.62
C GLN A 110 -13.30 -24.14 9.45
N SER A 111 -12.37 -24.04 8.50
CA SER A 111 -12.27 -24.92 7.32
C SER A 111 -11.08 -25.88 7.38
N SER A 112 -10.37 -25.91 8.51
CA SER A 112 -9.27 -26.83 8.83
C SER A 112 -9.72 -27.81 9.90
#